data_AF-W5P915-F1
#
_entry.id   AF-W5P915-F1
#
_cell.length_a   1.000
_cell.length_b   1.000
_cell.length_c   1.000
_cell.angle_alpha   90.00
_cell.angle_beta   90.00
_cell.angle_gamma   90.00
#
_symmetry.space_group_name_H-M   'P 1'
#
loop_
_entity.id
_entity.type
_entity.pdbx_description
1 polymer ?
#
loop_
_entity_poly.entity_id
_entity_poly.type
_entity_poly.pdbx_seq_one_letter_code
_entity_poly.pdbx_strand_id
1 'polypeptide(L)'
;MFQLWKLVLLCGLLAGTSASLLDIRGNDVLRKLKSGLERGLDTFDSALETIFQNLKTELEFRCSHKVVEETQETENLLEQLISRIFQVVYSLTGVRIKNVQVPDITFEASDNGADVKIPITADVTVNLPLLGEIVDLALNVDLQTTVSIETDTETGASKVVVGECPNNPESISLTVLHSRFGLLNNVVDIGVNLARRVVSSVVQDELCPRFLKLLESLDAECVKKLIGKSQPGEVERRL
;
A
#
# COMPACT_ATOMS: atom_id res chain seq x y z
N MET A 1 14.73 -10.23 58.19
CA MET A 1 13.54 -9.52 57.68
C MET A 1 13.97 -8.69 56.48
N PHE A 2 13.72 -9.17 55.26
CA PHE A 2 14.13 -8.48 54.03
C PHE A 2 13.18 -7.32 53.74
N GLN A 3 13.75 -6.14 53.45
CA GLN A 3 13.04 -4.88 53.23
C GLN A 3 12.26 -4.91 51.91
N LEU A 4 11.05 -5.50 51.94
CA LEU A 4 10.11 -5.64 50.82
C LEU A 4 9.80 -4.31 50.11
N TRP A 5 9.88 -3.17 50.82
CA TRP A 5 9.59 -1.86 50.21
C TRP A 5 10.64 -1.39 49.20
N LYS A 6 11.90 -1.82 49.34
CA LYS A 6 12.95 -1.51 48.34
C LYS A 6 12.73 -2.25 47.02
N LEU A 7 12.10 -3.44 47.05
CA LEU A 7 11.76 -4.18 45.84
C LEU A 7 10.61 -3.50 45.07
N VAL A 8 9.61 -2.98 45.78
CA VAL A 8 8.47 -2.27 45.16
C VAL A 8 8.92 -0.99 44.44
N LEU A 9 9.85 -0.24 45.01
CA LEU A 9 10.44 0.95 44.38
C LEU A 9 11.29 0.60 43.15
N LEU A 10 12.04 -0.52 43.18
CA LEU A 10 12.83 -0.97 42.02
C LEU A 10 11.93 -1.48 40.88
N CYS A 11 10.86 -2.19 41.20
CA CYS A 11 9.88 -2.67 40.21
C CYS A 11 9.07 -1.52 39.59
N GLY A 12 8.74 -0.48 40.36
CA GLY A 12 8.10 0.74 39.84
C GLY A 12 8.99 1.53 38.88
N LEU A 13 10.32 1.56 39.11
CA LEU A 13 11.27 2.25 38.23
C LEU A 13 11.55 1.48 36.93
N LEU A 14 11.55 0.13 36.98
CA LEU A 14 11.74 -0.71 35.78
C LEU A 14 10.49 -0.80 34.90
N ALA A 15 9.28 -0.72 35.48
CA ALA A 15 8.04 -0.80 34.71
C ALA A 15 7.70 0.49 33.95
N GLY A 16 8.31 1.63 34.30
CA GLY A 16 7.97 2.95 33.74
C GLY A 16 8.84 3.48 32.60
N THR A 17 9.96 2.85 32.24
CA THR A 17 10.97 3.45 31.36
C THR A 17 11.10 2.81 29.97
N SER A 18 10.59 1.60 29.78
CA SER A 18 10.68 0.86 28.52
C SER A 18 9.71 1.35 27.45
N ALA A 19 8.54 1.86 27.83
CA ALA A 19 7.58 2.44 26.88
C ALA A 19 8.13 3.73 26.24
N SER A 20 8.78 4.61 27.01
CA SER A 20 9.35 5.86 26.49
C SER A 20 10.52 5.65 25.53
N LEU A 21 11.38 4.65 25.78
CA LEU A 21 12.50 4.34 24.86
C LEU A 21 12.02 3.79 23.52
N LEU A 22 10.93 3.01 23.52
CA LEU A 22 10.34 2.47 22.30
C LEU A 22 9.59 3.55 21.51
N ASP A 23 8.94 4.50 22.19
CA ASP A 23 8.24 5.62 21.55
C ASP A 23 9.22 6.62 20.89
N ILE A 24 10.31 6.97 21.59
CA ILE A 24 11.39 7.80 21.01
C ILE A 24 12.00 7.12 19.77
N ARG A 25 12.14 5.79 19.80
CA ARG A 25 12.76 5.04 18.72
C ARG A 25 11.83 4.80 17.53
N GLY A 26 10.55 4.55 17.79
CA GLY A 26 9.52 4.51 16.75
C GLY A 26 9.47 5.83 15.97
N ASN A 27 9.60 6.95 16.68
CA ASN A 27 9.67 8.28 16.06
C ASN A 27 10.95 8.48 15.23
N ASP A 28 12.11 7.94 15.62
CA ASP A 28 13.33 7.95 14.79
C ASP A 28 13.16 7.15 13.48
N VAL A 29 12.53 5.98 13.58
CA VAL A 29 12.21 5.13 12.42
C VAL A 29 11.28 5.87 11.46
N LEU A 30 10.19 6.45 11.96
CA LEU A 30 9.24 7.19 11.13
C LEU A 30 9.87 8.44 10.51
N ARG A 31 10.79 9.10 11.21
CA ARG A 31 11.54 10.25 10.67
C ARG A 31 12.45 9.85 9.51
N LYS A 32 13.13 8.70 9.59
CA LYS A 32 13.95 8.18 8.48
C LYS A 32 13.09 7.80 7.29
N LEU A 33 11.97 7.12 7.53
CA LEU A 33 11.00 6.80 6.49
C LEU A 33 10.51 8.07 5.80
N LYS A 34 10.03 9.06 6.58
CA LYS A 34 9.55 10.33 6.05
C LYS A 34 10.61 11.02 5.19
N SER A 35 11.85 11.08 5.66
CA SER A 35 12.95 11.67 4.89
C SER A 35 13.31 10.86 3.63
N GLY A 36 13.06 9.55 3.62
CA GLY A 36 13.18 8.70 2.43
C GLY A 36 12.08 8.97 1.42
N LEU A 37 10.82 9.02 1.89
CA LEU A 37 9.64 9.33 1.09
C LEU A 37 9.72 10.74 0.48
N GLU A 38 10.14 11.75 1.27
CA GLU A 38 10.35 13.13 0.78
C GLU A 38 11.42 13.24 -0.32
N ARG A 39 12.40 12.32 -0.35
CA ARG A 39 13.41 12.25 -1.42
C ARG A 39 12.92 11.48 -2.66
N GLY A 40 11.84 10.71 -2.54
CA GLY A 40 11.41 9.72 -3.52
C GLY A 40 12.19 8.40 -3.36
N LEU A 41 11.46 7.29 -3.25
CA LEU A 41 12.09 5.98 -3.04
C LEU A 41 12.88 5.48 -4.26
N ASP A 42 12.61 5.99 -5.46
CA ASP A 42 13.35 5.70 -6.70
C ASP A 42 14.82 6.15 -6.63
N THR A 43 15.14 7.11 -5.75
CA THR A 43 16.54 7.49 -5.48
C THR A 43 17.34 6.39 -4.78
N PHE A 44 16.66 5.43 -4.15
CA PHE A 44 17.28 4.29 -3.46
C PHE A 44 17.31 3.03 -4.34
N ASP A 45 16.38 2.89 -5.28
CA ASP A 45 16.35 1.80 -6.25
C ASP A 45 15.84 2.31 -7.63
N SER A 46 16.77 2.49 -8.57
CA SER A 46 16.45 2.97 -9.93
C SER A 46 15.61 1.98 -10.74
N ALA A 47 15.51 0.72 -10.31
CA ALA A 47 14.61 -0.25 -10.93
C ALA A 47 13.13 0.10 -10.73
N LEU A 48 12.79 0.90 -9.71
CA LEU A 48 11.41 1.36 -9.47
C LEU A 48 10.86 2.13 -10.68
N GLU A 49 11.65 3.05 -11.24
CA GLU A 49 11.22 3.81 -12.41
C GLU A 49 11.10 2.90 -13.66
N THR A 50 12.02 1.94 -13.82
CA THR A 50 11.97 0.99 -14.94
C THR A 50 10.69 0.15 -14.91
N ILE A 51 10.34 -0.38 -13.72
CA ILE A 51 9.12 -1.19 -13.56
C ILE A 51 7.88 -0.32 -13.74
N PHE A 52 7.90 0.92 -13.25
CA PHE A 52 6.79 1.85 -13.44
C PHE A 52 6.52 2.12 -14.93
N GLN A 53 7.56 2.33 -15.74
CA GLN A 53 7.41 2.52 -17.19
C GLN A 53 6.94 1.25 -17.91
N ASN A 54 7.40 0.07 -17.49
CA ASN A 54 6.91 -1.20 -18.02
C ASN A 54 5.42 -1.39 -17.71
N LEU A 55 4.99 -1.07 -16.49
CA LEU A 55 3.59 -1.15 -16.07
C LEU A 55 2.70 -0.20 -16.87
N LYS A 56 3.17 1.03 -17.10
CA LYS A 56 2.48 1.98 -17.98
C LYS A 56 2.30 1.41 -19.40
N THR A 57 3.38 0.89 -19.98
CA THR A 57 3.37 0.31 -21.34
C THR A 57 2.40 -0.89 -21.42
N GLU A 58 2.38 -1.74 -20.40
CA GLU A 58 1.49 -2.90 -20.35
C GLU A 58 0.02 -2.49 -20.26
N LEU A 59 -0.30 -1.47 -19.44
CA LEU A 59 -1.65 -0.92 -19.36
C LEU A 59 -2.12 -0.32 -20.70
N GLU A 60 -1.26 0.43 -21.39
CA GLU A 60 -1.54 0.97 -22.73
C GLU A 60 -1.77 -0.16 -23.76
N PHE A 61 -0.97 -1.23 -23.69
CA PHE A 61 -1.10 -2.41 -24.55
C PHE A 61 -2.44 -3.14 -24.31
N ARG A 62 -2.83 -3.34 -23.05
CA ARG A 62 -4.12 -3.95 -22.65
C ARG A 62 -5.32 -3.19 -23.24
N CYS A 63 -5.17 -1.88 -23.41
CA CYS A 63 -6.19 -1.04 -24.03
C CYS A 63 -6.20 -1.08 -25.56
N SER A 64 -5.06 -1.27 -26.22
CA SER A 64 -4.96 -1.31 -27.69
C SER A 64 -5.45 -2.61 -28.32
N HIS A 65 -5.35 -3.75 -27.64
CA HIS A 65 -5.63 -5.06 -28.24
C HIS A 65 -7.13 -5.42 -28.30
N LYS A 66 -7.69 -5.72 -29.47
CA LYS A 66 -9.12 -6.10 -29.65
C LYS A 66 -9.52 -7.38 -28.92
N VAL A 67 -8.56 -8.28 -28.69
CA VAL A 67 -8.70 -9.46 -27.85
C VAL A 67 -7.70 -9.26 -26.72
N VAL A 68 -8.22 -8.90 -25.56
CA VAL A 68 -7.42 -8.85 -24.34
C VAL A 68 -7.47 -10.27 -23.80
N GLU A 69 -6.38 -11.02 -23.97
CA GLU A 69 -6.17 -12.20 -23.12
C GLU A 69 -6.18 -11.73 -21.66
N GLU A 70 -6.75 -12.54 -20.76
CA GLU A 70 -6.63 -12.34 -19.32
C GLU A 70 -5.17 -12.60 -18.93
N THR A 71 -4.30 -11.64 -19.21
CA THR A 71 -2.92 -11.66 -18.78
C THR A 71 -2.86 -11.04 -17.39
N GLN A 72 -2.35 -11.81 -16.42
CA GLN A 72 -2.05 -11.33 -15.06
C GLN A 72 -0.79 -10.44 -15.04
N GLU A 73 -0.36 -9.94 -16.20
CA GLU A 73 0.93 -9.25 -16.37
C GLU A 73 0.92 -7.87 -15.71
N THR A 74 -0.20 -7.15 -15.78
CA THR A 74 -0.37 -5.86 -15.07
C THR A 74 -0.23 -6.06 -13.57
N GLU A 75 -0.92 -7.06 -13.03
CA GLU A 75 -0.95 -7.38 -11.61
C GLU A 75 0.44 -7.87 -11.15
N ASN A 76 1.11 -8.72 -11.94
CA ASN A 76 2.48 -9.18 -11.67
C ASN A 76 3.51 -8.03 -11.67
N LEU A 77 3.42 -7.09 -12.61
CA LEU A 77 4.28 -5.90 -12.63
C LEU A 77 4.01 -5.00 -11.43
N LEU A 78 2.74 -4.91 -11.03
CA LEU A 78 2.36 -4.13 -9.87
C LEU A 78 2.85 -4.76 -8.56
N GLU A 79 2.75 -6.09 -8.41
CA GLU A 79 3.34 -6.84 -7.31
C GLU A 79 4.85 -6.61 -7.21
N GLN A 80 5.56 -6.60 -8.35
CA GLN A 80 6.99 -6.31 -8.41
C GLN A 80 7.31 -4.89 -7.97
N LEU A 81 6.52 -3.89 -8.42
CA LEU A 81 6.69 -2.50 -8.03
C LEU A 81 6.52 -2.32 -6.51
N ILE A 82 5.40 -2.81 -5.98
CA ILE A 82 5.07 -2.72 -4.54
C ILE A 82 6.11 -3.46 -3.70
N SER A 83 6.54 -4.65 -4.15
CA SER A 83 7.58 -5.44 -3.47
C SER A 83 8.89 -4.67 -3.34
N ARG A 84 9.34 -3.99 -4.40
CA ARG A 84 10.57 -3.19 -4.36
C ARG A 84 10.44 -1.95 -3.48
N ILE A 85 9.31 -1.26 -3.53
CA ILE A 85 9.00 -0.16 -2.60
C ILE A 85 9.18 -0.63 -1.16
N PHE A 86 8.59 -1.77 -0.82
CA PHE A 86 8.69 -2.31 0.54
C PHE A 86 10.07 -2.85 0.91
N GLN A 87 10.89 -3.27 -0.05
CA GLN A 87 12.30 -3.59 0.20
C GLN A 87 13.09 -2.35 0.63
N VAL A 88 12.87 -1.20 0.00
CA VAL A 88 13.49 0.07 0.41
C VAL A 88 12.98 0.46 1.80
N VAL A 89 11.66 0.37 2.05
CA VAL A 89 11.05 0.67 3.35
C VAL A 89 11.63 -0.19 4.47
N TYR A 90 11.89 -1.48 4.22
CA TYR A 90 12.51 -2.36 5.20
C TYR A 90 13.90 -1.84 5.64
N SER A 91 14.70 -1.37 4.69
CA SER A 91 16.04 -0.81 4.99
C SER A 91 15.99 0.44 5.87
N LEU A 92 14.89 1.19 5.82
CA LEU A 92 14.69 2.42 6.58
C LEU A 92 14.06 2.18 7.95
N THR A 93 13.23 1.14 8.08
CA THR A 93 12.30 1.01 9.21
C THR A 93 12.45 -0.25 10.06
N GLY A 94 13.00 -1.33 9.50
CA GLY A 94 12.94 -2.65 10.13
C GLY A 94 11.56 -3.32 10.06
N VAL A 95 10.57 -2.70 9.40
CA VAL A 95 9.29 -3.35 9.06
C VAL A 95 9.46 -4.03 7.70
N ARG A 96 9.51 -5.37 7.71
CA ARG A 96 9.70 -6.18 6.50
C ARG A 96 8.35 -6.60 5.95
N ILE A 97 8.01 -6.14 4.75
CA ILE A 97 6.79 -6.53 4.04
C ILE A 97 7.21 -7.34 2.82
N LYS A 98 6.70 -8.57 2.70
CA LYS A 98 7.08 -9.55 1.67
C LYS A 98 5.85 -10.32 1.18
N ASN A 99 6.04 -11.17 0.17
CA ASN A 99 4.97 -12.00 -0.39
C ASN A 99 3.76 -11.17 -0.82
N VAL A 100 4.05 -10.00 -1.42
CA VAL A 100 3.03 -9.09 -1.93
C VAL A 100 2.26 -9.79 -3.03
N GLN A 101 0.94 -9.74 -2.96
CA GLN A 101 0.03 -10.24 -3.98
C GLN A 101 -1.03 -9.19 -4.29
N VAL A 102 -1.38 -9.09 -5.57
CA VAL A 102 -2.48 -8.27 -6.09
C VAL A 102 -3.46 -9.21 -6.78
N PRO A 103 -4.49 -9.71 -6.05
CA PRO A 103 -5.36 -10.77 -6.55
C PRO A 103 -6.08 -10.42 -7.85
N ASP A 104 -6.79 -9.29 -7.88
CA ASP A 104 -7.48 -8.80 -9.06
C ASP A 104 -7.78 -7.31 -8.95
N ILE A 105 -7.53 -6.56 -10.02
CA ILE A 105 -7.81 -5.12 -10.09
C ILE A 105 -9.21 -4.96 -10.69
N THR A 106 -10.12 -4.34 -9.94
CA THR A 106 -11.51 -4.21 -10.36
C THR A 106 -11.84 -2.78 -10.79
N PHE A 107 -12.64 -2.66 -11.85
CA PHE A 107 -13.13 -1.39 -12.39
C PHE A 107 -14.66 -1.40 -12.35
N GLU A 108 -15.29 -0.97 -11.26
CA GLU A 108 -16.75 -0.99 -11.14
C GLU A 108 -17.36 0.25 -11.80
N ALA A 109 -18.29 0.09 -12.74
CA ALA A 109 -18.91 1.23 -13.42
C ALA A 109 -19.65 2.15 -12.42
N SER A 110 -19.44 3.45 -12.56
CA SER A 110 -20.07 4.53 -11.79
C SER A 110 -20.71 5.53 -12.77
N ASP A 111 -21.56 6.45 -12.29
CA ASP A 111 -22.46 7.29 -13.11
C ASP A 111 -21.75 7.94 -14.33
N ASN A 112 -20.52 8.44 -14.14
CA ASN A 112 -19.71 9.09 -15.18
C ASN A 112 -18.31 8.49 -15.32
N GLY A 113 -18.10 7.24 -14.88
CA GLY A 113 -16.74 6.68 -14.77
C GLY A 113 -16.68 5.25 -14.23
N ALA A 114 -15.61 4.95 -13.50
CA ALA A 114 -15.45 3.73 -12.73
C ALA A 114 -14.78 3.98 -11.37
N ASP A 115 -15.21 3.22 -10.38
CA ASP A 115 -14.49 3.03 -9.14
C ASP A 115 -13.45 1.94 -9.35
N VAL A 116 -12.18 2.29 -9.15
CA VAL A 116 -11.04 1.37 -9.29
C VAL A 116 -10.64 0.89 -7.91
N LYS A 117 -10.58 -0.43 -7.72
CA LYS A 117 -10.10 -1.04 -6.48
C LYS A 117 -8.92 -1.97 -6.74
N ILE A 118 -7.86 -1.79 -5.94
CA ILE A 118 -6.63 -2.58 -6.00
C ILE A 118 -6.42 -3.21 -4.62
N PRO A 119 -6.87 -4.46 -4.42
CA PRO A 119 -6.60 -5.21 -3.20
C PRO A 119 -5.14 -5.67 -3.19
N ILE A 120 -4.44 -5.44 -2.09
CA ILE A 120 -3.05 -5.83 -1.86
C ILE A 120 -2.99 -6.68 -0.60
N THR A 121 -2.40 -7.86 -0.70
CA THR A 121 -2.13 -8.71 0.47
C THR A 121 -0.63 -8.94 0.63
N ALA A 122 -0.15 -9.05 1.87
CA ALA A 122 1.26 -9.28 2.15
C ALA A 122 1.51 -9.84 3.55
N ASP A 123 2.70 -10.41 3.75
CA ASP A 123 3.20 -10.81 5.07
C ASP A 123 4.11 -9.73 5.64
N VAL A 124 3.89 -9.36 6.90
CA VAL A 124 4.66 -8.33 7.61
C VAL A 124 5.39 -8.95 8.80
N THR A 125 6.71 -8.77 8.86
CA THR A 125 7.50 -9.03 10.07
C THR A 125 8.04 -7.71 10.60
N VAL A 126 7.78 -7.40 11.86
CA VAL A 126 8.35 -6.21 12.50
C VAL A 126 9.61 -6.58 13.28
N ASN A 127 10.72 -5.96 12.92
CA ASN A 127 12.00 -6.13 13.61
C ASN A 127 12.37 -4.85 14.36
N LEU A 128 12.49 -4.96 15.69
CA LEU A 128 12.98 -3.85 16.52
C LEU A 128 14.43 -4.10 16.92
N PRO A 129 15.31 -3.09 16.90
CA PRO A 129 16.68 -3.30 17.32
C PRO A 129 16.74 -3.74 18.79
N LEU A 130 17.73 -4.58 19.12
CA LEU A 130 17.91 -5.29 20.40
C LEU A 130 16.96 -6.47 20.63
N LEU A 131 15.69 -6.31 20.26
CA LEU A 131 14.73 -7.37 20.40
C LEU A 131 14.88 -8.34 19.22
N GLY A 132 14.98 -7.88 17.98
CA GLY A 132 14.81 -8.73 16.79
C GLY A 132 13.35 -8.75 16.34
N GLU A 133 12.95 -9.83 15.67
CA GLU A 133 11.57 -10.03 15.19
C GLU A 133 10.58 -10.11 16.35
N ILE A 134 9.61 -9.21 16.41
CA ILE A 134 8.69 -9.08 17.55
C ILE A 134 7.28 -9.59 17.25
N VAL A 135 6.83 -9.49 16.00
CA VAL A 135 5.49 -9.89 15.56
C VAL A 135 5.48 -10.15 14.06
N ASP A 136 4.72 -11.17 13.66
CA ASP A 136 4.34 -11.45 12.28
C ASP A 136 2.84 -11.15 12.09
N LEU A 137 2.51 -10.44 11.02
CA LEU A 137 1.18 -9.95 10.69
C LEU A 137 0.81 -10.32 9.25
N ALA A 138 -0.47 -10.57 9.00
CA ALA A 138 -1.04 -10.51 7.66
C ALA A 138 -1.53 -9.08 7.40
N LEU A 139 -1.13 -8.51 6.27
CA LEU A 139 -1.54 -7.19 5.81
C LEU A 139 -2.54 -7.35 4.66
N ASN A 140 -3.65 -6.61 4.74
CA ASN A 140 -4.54 -6.35 3.62
C ASN A 140 -4.66 -4.83 3.46
N VAL A 141 -4.49 -4.34 2.24
CA VAL A 141 -4.68 -2.93 1.87
C VAL A 141 -5.61 -2.86 0.66
N ASP A 142 -6.70 -2.12 0.79
CA ASP A 142 -7.62 -1.87 -0.32
C ASP A 142 -7.47 -0.43 -0.81
N LEU A 143 -6.75 -0.25 -1.91
CA LEU A 143 -6.64 1.08 -2.52
C LEU A 143 -7.85 1.33 -3.40
N GLN A 144 -8.45 2.49 -3.25
CA GLN A 144 -9.63 2.88 -4.00
C GLN A 144 -9.42 4.26 -4.61
N THR A 145 -9.87 4.45 -5.84
CA THR A 145 -9.97 5.77 -6.49
C THR A 145 -11.08 5.74 -7.54
N THR A 146 -11.37 6.88 -8.14
CA THR A 146 -12.39 7.01 -9.18
C THR A 146 -11.74 7.51 -10.46
N VAL A 147 -12.13 6.97 -11.61
CA VAL A 147 -11.70 7.46 -12.92
C VAL A 147 -12.95 7.88 -13.68
N SER A 148 -12.98 9.11 -14.16
CA SER A 148 -14.11 9.67 -14.90
C SER A 148 -13.64 10.25 -16.24
N ILE A 149 -14.58 10.39 -17.17
CA ILE A 149 -14.30 10.96 -18.48
C ILE A 149 -15.10 12.25 -18.60
N GLU A 150 -14.38 13.37 -18.60
CA GLU A 150 -14.96 14.69 -18.77
C GLU A 150 -14.72 15.21 -20.19
N THR A 151 -15.56 16.13 -20.64
CA THR A 151 -15.34 16.82 -21.91
C THR A 151 -14.67 18.15 -21.61
N ASP A 152 -13.48 18.34 -22.16
CA ASP A 152 -12.74 19.59 -22.06
C ASP A 152 -13.53 20.72 -22.74
N THR A 153 -13.84 21.77 -21.97
CA THR A 153 -14.73 22.85 -22.42
C THR A 153 -14.11 23.77 -23.47
N GLU A 154 -12.78 23.81 -23.59
CA GLU A 154 -12.08 24.64 -24.58
C GLU A 154 -11.85 23.90 -25.89
N THR A 155 -11.47 22.62 -25.81
CA THR A 155 -11.06 21.82 -26.98
C THR A 155 -12.15 20.86 -27.47
N GLY A 156 -13.16 20.56 -26.64
CA GLY A 156 -14.18 19.55 -26.91
C GLY A 156 -13.66 18.11 -26.83
N ALA A 157 -12.39 17.90 -26.44
CA ALA A 157 -11.79 16.58 -26.32
C ALA A 157 -12.21 15.87 -25.03
N SER A 158 -12.36 14.54 -25.07
CA SER A 158 -12.56 13.76 -23.85
C SER A 158 -11.26 13.63 -23.07
N LYS A 159 -11.27 14.01 -21.80
CA LYS A 159 -10.13 13.94 -20.88
C LYS A 159 -10.45 13.00 -19.72
N VAL A 160 -9.46 12.18 -19.34
CA VAL A 160 -9.55 11.35 -18.15
C VAL A 160 -9.26 12.20 -16.91
N VAL A 161 -10.16 12.13 -15.93
CA VAL A 161 -10.02 12.79 -14.64
C VAL A 161 -10.00 11.71 -13.56
N VAL A 162 -8.89 11.63 -12.85
CA VAL A 162 -8.71 10.70 -11.74
C VAL A 162 -9.03 11.44 -10.43
N GLY A 163 -9.85 10.82 -9.60
CA GLY A 163 -10.22 11.33 -8.29
C GLY A 163 -9.11 11.13 -7.27
N GLU A 164 -9.42 11.44 -6.02
CA GLU A 164 -8.47 11.25 -4.93
C GLU A 164 -8.24 9.75 -4.65
N CYS A 165 -7.08 9.43 -4.08
CA CYS A 165 -6.76 8.11 -3.53
C CYS A 165 -6.72 8.24 -2.00
N PRO A 166 -7.86 8.05 -1.30
CA PRO A 166 -7.93 8.26 0.13
C PRO A 166 -7.14 7.20 0.91
N ASN A 167 -6.26 7.67 1.80
CA ASN A 167 -5.54 6.81 2.75
C ASN A 167 -6.36 6.65 4.05
N ASN A 168 -7.45 5.90 3.97
CA ASN A 168 -8.32 5.67 5.12
C ASN A 168 -7.74 4.60 6.06
N PRO A 169 -7.77 4.77 7.40
CA PRO A 169 -7.28 3.74 8.31
C PRO A 169 -8.02 2.40 8.17
N GLU A 170 -9.29 2.43 7.74
CA GLU A 170 -10.13 1.25 7.53
C GLU A 170 -9.70 0.43 6.30
N SER A 171 -9.02 1.05 5.32
CA SER A 171 -8.51 0.33 4.16
C SER A 171 -7.23 -0.44 4.46
N ILE A 172 -6.65 -0.30 5.66
CA ILE A 172 -5.44 -1.01 6.09
C ILE A 172 -5.78 -1.95 7.26
N SER A 173 -5.89 -3.24 6.95
CA SER A 173 -6.12 -4.30 7.94
C SER A 173 -4.83 -5.04 8.26
N LEU A 174 -4.52 -5.15 9.56
CA LEU A 174 -3.38 -5.90 10.08
C LEU A 174 -3.87 -6.96 11.06
N THR A 175 -3.65 -8.22 10.73
CA THR A 175 -4.03 -9.36 11.58
C THR A 175 -2.80 -9.99 12.19
N VAL A 176 -2.76 -10.15 13.51
CA VAL A 176 -1.62 -10.79 14.20
C VAL A 176 -1.65 -12.29 13.94
N LEU A 177 -0.58 -12.81 13.34
CA LEU A 177 -0.42 -14.24 13.07
C LEU A 177 0.38 -14.92 14.17
N HIS A 178 1.51 -14.31 14.54
CA HIS A 178 2.44 -14.88 15.51
C HIS A 178 3.20 -13.80 16.26
N SER A 179 3.53 -14.09 17.52
CA SER A 179 4.53 -13.31 18.28
C SER A 179 5.28 -14.21 19.24
N ARG A 180 6.61 -14.11 19.21
CA ARG A 180 7.48 -14.84 20.15
C ARG A 180 7.34 -14.40 21.60
N PHE A 181 6.75 -13.23 21.86
CA PHE A 181 6.57 -12.68 23.21
C PHE A 181 5.18 -12.95 23.80
N GLY A 182 4.35 -13.72 23.09
CA GLY A 182 2.94 -13.94 23.40
C GLY A 182 2.06 -12.81 22.86
N LEU A 183 0.81 -13.15 22.52
CA LEU A 183 -0.13 -12.25 21.83
C LEU A 183 -0.68 -11.11 22.70
N LEU A 184 -0.72 -11.30 24.03
CA LEU A 184 -1.23 -10.31 24.99
C LEU A 184 -0.13 -9.37 25.52
N ASN A 185 1.02 -9.32 24.85
CA ASN A 185 2.15 -8.52 25.27
C ASN A 185 2.09 -7.13 24.63
N ASN A 186 2.34 -6.07 25.39
CA ASN A 186 2.39 -4.69 24.90
C ASN A 186 3.38 -4.50 23.73
N VAL A 187 4.39 -5.37 23.60
CA VAL A 187 5.31 -5.35 22.45
C VAL A 187 4.60 -5.64 21.13
N VAL A 188 3.55 -6.47 21.13
CA VAL A 188 2.73 -6.76 19.94
C VAL A 188 2.01 -5.49 19.48
N ASP A 189 1.40 -4.75 20.41
CA ASP A 189 0.71 -3.48 20.09
C ASP A 189 1.68 -2.45 19.51
N ILE A 190 2.90 -2.39 20.03
CA ILE A 190 3.96 -1.52 19.48
C ILE A 190 4.30 -1.94 18.05
N GLY A 191 4.47 -3.23 17.80
CA GLY A 191 4.76 -3.75 16.46
C GLY A 191 3.63 -3.47 15.46
N VAL A 192 2.38 -3.74 15.85
CA VAL A 192 1.19 -3.48 15.04
C VAL A 192 1.04 -1.99 14.73
N ASN A 193 1.22 -1.12 15.72
CA ASN A 193 1.10 0.33 15.52
C ASN A 193 2.23 0.89 14.65
N LEU A 194 3.46 0.38 14.80
CA LEU A 194 4.57 0.76 13.94
C LEU A 194 4.30 0.32 12.49
N ALA A 195 3.92 -0.94 12.28
CA ALA A 195 3.57 -1.45 10.95
C ALA A 195 2.46 -0.62 10.31
N ARG A 196 1.39 -0.32 11.05
CA ARG A 196 0.27 0.51 10.56
C ARG A 196 0.74 1.89 10.09
N ARG A 197 1.56 2.58 10.89
CA ARG A 197 2.08 3.91 10.53
C ARG A 197 2.99 3.88 9.31
N VAL A 198 3.86 2.86 9.23
CA VAL A 198 4.76 2.68 8.08
C VAL A 198 3.94 2.42 6.81
N VAL A 199 3.00 1.47 6.84
CA VAL A 199 2.14 1.16 5.69
C VAL A 199 1.33 2.39 5.29
N SER A 200 0.69 3.08 6.24
CA SER A 200 -0.10 4.29 5.97
C SER A 200 0.74 5.39 5.30
N SER A 201 1.98 5.62 5.74
CA SER A 201 2.86 6.63 5.13
C SER A 201 3.25 6.25 3.70
N VAL A 202 3.58 4.97 3.48
CA VAL A 202 3.94 4.46 2.14
C VAL A 202 2.73 4.48 1.19
N VAL A 203 1.53 4.18 1.69
CA VAL A 203 0.29 4.28 0.91
C VAL A 203 0.09 5.72 0.44
N GLN A 204 0.20 6.68 1.35
CA GLN A 204 -0.05 8.09 1.06
C GLN A 204 1.00 8.71 0.13
N ASP A 205 2.28 8.46 0.40
CA ASP A 205 3.37 9.23 -0.22
C ASP A 205 3.98 8.53 -1.45
N GLU A 206 3.75 7.23 -1.64
CA GLU A 206 4.34 6.47 -2.76
C GLU A 206 3.30 5.70 -3.58
N LEU A 207 2.49 4.85 -2.93
CA LEU A 207 1.55 4.01 -3.67
C LEU A 207 0.46 4.84 -4.35
N CYS A 208 -0.32 5.62 -3.59
CA CYS A 208 -1.40 6.44 -4.14
C CYS A 208 -0.92 7.37 -5.28
N PRO A 209 0.14 8.18 -5.12
CA PRO A 209 0.62 9.04 -6.20
C PRO A 209 1.02 8.29 -7.47
N ARG A 210 1.68 7.12 -7.33
CA ARG A 210 2.05 6.28 -8.47
C ARG A 210 0.82 5.69 -9.15
N PHE A 211 -0.16 5.24 -8.37
CA PHE A 211 -1.42 4.73 -8.91
C PHE A 211 -2.21 5.78 -9.67
N LEU A 212 -2.35 6.97 -9.10
CA LEU A 212 -3.00 8.10 -9.78
C LEU A 212 -2.29 8.41 -11.10
N LYS A 213 -0.95 8.49 -11.10
CA LYS A 213 -0.15 8.73 -12.31
C LYS A 213 -0.30 7.64 -13.38
N LEU A 214 -0.50 6.37 -12.99
CA LEU A 214 -0.79 5.28 -13.93
C LEU A 214 -2.17 5.48 -14.57
N LEU A 215 -3.19 5.78 -13.78
CA LEU A 215 -4.55 6.00 -14.28
C LEU A 215 -4.66 7.27 -15.15
N GLU A 216 -3.93 8.33 -14.80
CA GLU A 216 -3.83 9.57 -15.59
C GLU A 216 -3.15 9.35 -16.95
N SER A 217 -2.34 8.30 -17.07
CA SER A 217 -1.68 7.96 -18.33
C SER A 217 -2.61 7.24 -19.33
N LEU A 218 -3.80 6.84 -18.89
CA LEU A 218 -4.78 6.16 -19.73
C LEU A 218 -5.58 7.17 -20.56
N ASP A 219 -5.82 6.83 -21.83
CA ASP A 219 -6.72 7.60 -22.69
C ASP A 219 -8.20 7.31 -22.41
N ALA A 220 -9.08 8.22 -22.80
CA ALA A 220 -10.52 8.08 -22.59
C ALA A 220 -11.11 6.81 -23.23
N GLU A 221 -10.59 6.36 -24.38
CA GLU A 221 -11.02 5.11 -25.02
C GLU A 221 -10.62 3.88 -24.19
N CYS A 222 -9.42 3.91 -23.61
CA CYS A 222 -8.91 2.86 -22.72
C CYS A 222 -9.79 2.72 -21.48
N VAL A 223 -10.09 3.84 -20.81
CA VAL A 223 -10.98 3.86 -19.63
C VAL A 223 -12.37 3.30 -19.98
N LYS A 224 -12.99 3.73 -21.10
CA LYS A 224 -14.29 3.19 -21.54
C LYS A 224 -14.26 1.67 -21.74
N LYS A 225 -13.18 1.16 -22.32
CA LYS A 225 -13.01 -0.29 -22.57
C LYS A 225 -12.82 -1.07 -21.26
N LEU A 226 -12.11 -0.51 -20.29
CA LEU A 226 -11.95 -1.12 -18.96
C LEU A 226 -13.28 -1.15 -18.19
N ILE A 227 -14.07 -0.07 -18.26
CA ILE A 227 -15.43 -0.01 -17.68
C ILE A 227 -16.36 -1.05 -18.34
N GLY A 228 -16.36 -1.10 -19.67
CA GLY A 228 -17.26 -1.96 -20.44
C GLY A 228 -17.04 -3.47 -20.21
N LYS A 229 -15.87 -3.88 -19.75
CA LYS A 229 -15.59 -5.28 -19.38
C LYS A 229 -16.18 -5.70 -18.04
N SER A 230 -16.34 -4.75 -17.12
CA SER A 230 -16.82 -5.01 -15.76
C SER A 230 -18.34 -5.08 -15.66
N GLN A 231 -19.05 -4.73 -16.74
CA GLN A 231 -20.49 -4.94 -16.83
C GLN A 231 -20.78 -6.40 -17.23
N PRO A 232 -21.56 -7.17 -16.44
CA PRO A 232 -22.04 -8.48 -16.88
C PRO A 232 -23.07 -8.31 -18.00
N GLY A 233 -22.62 -8.44 -19.24
CA GLY A 233 -23.42 -8.76 -20.43
C GLY A 233 -24.53 -7.78 -20.79
N GLU A 234 -24.18 -6.69 -21.51
CA GLU A 234 -25.17 -6.09 -22.40
C GLU A 234 -25.25 -6.93 -23.68
N VAL A 235 -26.15 -7.92 -23.65
CA VAL A 235 -26.58 -8.66 -24.83
C VAL A 235 -27.08 -7.67 -25.85
N GLU A 236 -26.27 -7.42 -26.89
CA GLU A 236 -26.61 -6.63 -28.06
C GLU A 236 -27.85 -7.26 -28.75
N ARG A 237 -29.04 -6.85 -28.33
CA ARG A 237 -30.28 -7.10 -29.07
C ARG A 237 -30.27 -6.20 -30.31
N ARG A 238 -29.73 -6.70 -31.41
CA ARG A 238 -30.00 -6.14 -32.74
C ARG A 238 -31.38 -6.60 -33.20
N LEU A 239 -32.29 -5.63 -33.40
CA LEU A 239 -33.40 -5.71 -34.34
C LEU A 239 -32.99 -5.00 -35.62
#